data_AF-A0A522D9S4-F1
#
_entry.id   AF-A0A522D9S4-F1
#
_cell.length_a   1.000
_cell.length_b   1.000
_cell.length_c   1.000
_cell.angle_alpha   90.00
_cell.angle_beta   90.00
_cell.angle_gamma   90.00
#
_symmetry.space_group_name_H-M   'P 1'
#
loop_
_entity.id
_entity.type
_entity.pdbx_description
1 polymer ?
#
loop_
_entity_poly.entity_id
_entity_poly.type
_entity_poly.pdbx_seq_one_letter_code
_entity_poly.pdbx_strand_id
1 'polypeptide(L)' 'MITIIDGTPCQVCAARDAVVVCNGCGKPLCRECRILDLWGFSCGHAESMAFCGKCNDDPEINIYKGYV' A
#
# COMPACT_ATOMS: atom_id res chain seq x y z
N MET A 1 3.08 1.53 8.33
CA MET A 1 4.45 0.99 8.06
C MET A 1 4.48 0.00 6.91
N ILE A 2 5.40 0.18 5.95
CA ILE A 2 5.60 -0.73 4.81
C ILE A 2 6.31 -2.03 5.24
N THR A 3 5.78 -3.18 4.80
CA THR A 3 6.45 -4.48 4.92
C THR A 3 7.00 -4.90 3.56
N ILE A 4 8.31 -5.10 3.47
CA ILE A 4 9.01 -5.59 2.28
C ILE A 4 8.96 -7.13 2.26
N ILE A 5 8.75 -7.70 1.08
CA ILE A 5 8.72 -9.15 0.84
C ILE A 5 9.44 -9.49 -0.46
N ASP A 6 9.79 -10.76 -0.63
CA ASP A 6 10.42 -11.30 -1.84
C ASP A 6 9.92 -12.73 -2.12
N GLY A 7 10.13 -13.24 -3.32
CA GLY A 7 9.86 -14.63 -3.71
C GLY A 7 8.37 -15.01 -3.75
N THR A 8 7.46 -14.04 -3.75
CA THR A 8 6.01 -14.26 -3.77
C THR A 8 5.38 -13.52 -4.95
N PRO A 9 4.54 -14.15 -5.78
CA PRO A 9 3.88 -13.46 -6.89
C PRO A 9 2.87 -12.42 -6.40
N CYS A 10 2.70 -11.34 -7.16
CA CYS A 10 1.69 -10.32 -6.86
C CYS A 10 0.27 -10.91 -6.93
N GLN A 11 -0.51 -10.75 -5.85
CA GLN A 11 -1.87 -11.26 -5.76
C GLN A 11 -2.93 -10.36 -6.44
N VAL A 12 -2.50 -9.31 -7.14
CA VAL A 12 -3.38 -8.45 -7.95
C VAL A 12 -3.27 -8.79 -9.44
N CYS A 13 -2.06 -8.87 -9.99
CA CYS A 13 -1.86 -9.11 -11.42
C CYS A 13 -1.28 -10.49 -11.76
N ALA A 14 -0.69 -11.21 -10.79
CA ALA A 14 0.04 -12.47 -10.97
C ALA A 14 1.18 -12.47 -12.01
N ALA A 15 1.52 -11.31 -12.60
CA ALA A 15 2.47 -11.20 -13.69
C ALA A 15 3.91 -10.90 -13.25
N ARG A 16 4.10 -10.46 -12.00
CA ARG A 16 5.36 -9.97 -11.43
C ARG A 16 5.49 -10.37 -9.98
N ASP A 17 6.71 -10.42 -9.48
CA ASP A 17 6.98 -10.63 -8.07
C ASP A 17 6.54 -9.43 -7.24
N ALA A 18 5.96 -9.75 -6.09
CA ALA A 18 5.61 -8.80 -5.08
C ALA A 18 6.85 -8.31 -4.35
N VAL A 19 6.80 -7.06 -3.91
CA VAL A 19 7.90 -6.38 -3.22
C VAL A 19 7.44 -5.72 -1.93
N VAL A 20 6.12 -5.56 -1.75
CA VAL A 20 5.51 -5.01 -0.54
C VAL A 20 4.21 -5.74 -0.22
N VAL A 21 3.75 -5.64 1.03
CA VAL A 21 2.42 -6.07 1.46
C VAL A 21 1.47 -4.88 1.51
N CYS A 22 0.24 -5.06 1.01
CA CYS A 22 -0.84 -4.08 1.16
C CYS A 22 -1.20 -3.87 2.63
N ASN A 23 -1.09 -2.64 3.12
CA ASN A 23 -1.44 -2.29 4.50
C ASN A 23 -2.94 -2.42 4.81
N GLY A 24 -3.81 -2.41 3.79
CA GLY A 24 -5.26 -2.53 3.97
C GLY A 24 -5.78 -3.98 4.01
N CYS A 25 -5.28 -4.84 3.10
CA CYS A 25 -5.82 -6.19 2.94
C CYS A 25 -4.78 -7.32 3.02
N GLY A 26 -3.51 -7.02 3.30
CA GLY A 26 -2.45 -8.02 3.47
C GLY A 26 -1.98 -8.69 2.17
N LYS A 27 -2.50 -8.30 1.00
CA LYS A 27 -2.07 -8.89 -0.28
C LYS A 27 -0.63 -8.48 -0.65
N PRO A 28 0.23 -9.41 -1.11
CA PRO A 28 1.48 -9.13 -1.81
C PRO A 28 1.29 -8.31 -3.10
N LEU A 29 2.01 -7.19 -3.25
CA LEU A 29 1.91 -6.26 -4.38
C LEU A 29 3.26 -6.08 -5.10
N CYS A 30 3.25 -6.13 -6.43
CA CYS A 30 4.38 -5.70 -7.27
C CYS A 30 4.50 -4.17 -7.31
N ARG A 31 5.54 -3.66 -7.99
CA ARG A 31 5.84 -2.22 -8.06
C ARG A 31 4.74 -1.41 -8.74
N GLU A 32 3.98 -2.03 -9.62
CA GLU A 32 2.96 -1.42 -10.48
C GLU A 32 1.56 -1.55 -9.88
N CYS A 33 1.34 -2.54 -9.01
CA CYS A 33 0.05 -2.73 -8.33
C CYS A 33 0.00 -2.10 -6.94
N ARG A 34 1.12 -1.57 -6.45
CA ARG A 34 1.17 -0.79 -5.21
C ARG A 34 0.95 0.69 -5.49
N ILE A 35 0.29 1.35 -4.56
CA ILE A 35 0.20 2.80 -4.43
C ILE A 35 0.89 3.14 -3.12
N LEU A 36 1.86 4.05 -3.16
CA LEU A 36 2.53 4.55 -1.97
C LEU A 36 1.82 5.80 -1.48
N ASP A 37 1.66 5.91 -0.17
CA ASP A 37 1.05 7.05 0.48
C ASP A 37 1.82 7.44 1.74
N LEU A 38 1.64 8.68 2.20
CA LEU A 38 2.21 9.18 3.45
C LEU A 38 1.09 9.61 4.37
N TRP A 39 0.98 8.92 5.50
CA TRP A 39 0.03 9.27 6.56
C TRP A 39 0.71 10.23 7.53
N GLY A 40 0.38 11.51 7.42
CA GLY A 40 0.92 12.57 8.25
C GLY A 40 0.18 12.71 9.58
N PHE A 41 0.93 12.88 10.66
CA PHE A 41 0.43 13.12 12.01
C PHE A 41 0.84 14.52 12.48
N SER A 42 0.03 15.13 13.34
CA SER A 42 0.14 16.54 13.75
C SER A 42 1.44 16.94 14.44
N CYS A 43 2.27 15.99 14.87
CA CYS A 43 3.59 16.22 15.45
C CYS A 43 4.73 16.28 14.42
N GLY A 44 4.42 16.27 13.11
CA GLY A 44 5.42 16.23 12.03
C GLY A 44 5.99 14.82 11.78
N HIS A 45 5.43 13.80 12.43
CA HIS A 45 5.68 12.41 12.09
C HIS A 45 4.84 12.01 10.88
N ALA A 46 5.37 11.17 10.00
CA ALA A 46 4.60 10.56 8.93
C ALA A 46 4.98 9.10 8.78
N GLU A 47 3.98 8.27 8.48
CA GLU A 47 4.19 6.87 8.14
C GLU A 47 4.04 6.64 6.64
N SER A 48 5.01 5.95 6.07
CA SER A 48 4.87 5.42 4.71
C SER A 48 3.93 4.21 4.72
N MET A 49 3.01 4.21 3.76
CA MET A 49 2.00 3.18 3.56
C MET A 49 2.04 2.66 2.12
N ALA A 50 1.63 1.42 1.92
CA ALA A 50 1.47 0.79 0.62
C ALA A 50 0.09 0.14 0.50
N PHE A 51 -0.67 0.49 -0.54
CA PHE A 51 -2.01 -0.04 -0.78
C PHE A 51 -2.13 -0.64 -2.18
N CYS A 52 -3.05 -1.59 -2.35
CA CYS A 52 -3.54 -1.95 -3.68
C CYS A 52 -4.57 -0.89 -4.13
N GLY A 53 -4.90 -0.83 -5.43
CA GLY A 53 -5.88 0.13 -5.95
C GLY A 53 -7.19 0.16 -5.15
N LYS A 54 -7.76 -1.02 -4.85
CA LYS A 54 -9.00 -1.12 -4.06
C LYS A 54 -8.87 -0.52 -2.65
N CYS A 55 -7.82 -0.86 -1.90
CA CYS A 55 -7.61 -0.35 -0.55
C CYS A 55 -7.22 1.13 -0.53
N ASN A 56 -6.54 1.59 -1.57
CA ASN A 56 -6.27 3.01 -1.73
C ASN A 56 -7.57 3.77 -1.96
N ASP A 57 -8.51 3.20 -2.71
CA ASP A 57 -9.76 3.87 -3.07
C ASP A 57 -10.87 3.79 -2.01
N ASP A 58 -10.64 3.01 -0.96
CA ASP A 58 -11.58 2.81 0.14
C ASP A 58 -11.31 3.82 1.27
N PRO A 59 -12.20 4.78 1.53
CA PRO A 59 -12.00 5.81 2.55
C PRO A 59 -12.08 5.27 3.98
N GLU A 60 -12.60 4.06 4.20
CA GLU A 60 -12.55 3.41 5.52
C GLU A 60 -11.18 2.77 5.80
N ILE A 61 -10.39 2.52 4.74
CA ILE A 61 -9.05 1.92 4.82
C ILE A 61 -7.96 2.98 4.67
N ASN A 62 -8.01 3.78 3.59
CA ASN A 62 -7.09 4.88 3.35
C ASN A 62 -7.74 6.22 3.72
N ILE A 63 -7.80 6.49 5.03
CA ILE A 63 -8.42 7.71 5.59
C ILE A 63 -7.68 9.00 5.22
N TYR A 64 -6.44 8.91 4.74
CA TYR A 64 -5.62 10.05 4.29
C TYR A 64 -5.60 10.18 2.76
N LYS A 65 -6.36 9.34 2.05
CA LYS A 65 -6.42 9.37 0.58
C LYS A 65 -6.93 10.72 0.10
N GLY A 66 -5.99 11.60 -0.23
CA GLY A 66 -6.24 12.85 -0.95
C GLY A 66 -7.33 13.73 -0.31
N TYR A 67 -6.94 14.58 0.62
CA TYR A 67 -7.22 16.01 0.43
C TYR A 67 -5.87 16.68 0.20
N VAL A 68 -5.36 16.58 -1.04
CA VAL A 68 -4.26 17.43 -1.51
C VAL A 68 -4.86 18.76 -1.92
#